data_AF-A0A975K441-F1
#
_entry.id   AF-A0A975K441-F1
#
_cell.length_a   1.000
_cell.length_b   1.000
_cell.length_c   1.000
_cell.angle_alpha   90.00
_cell.angle_beta   90.00
_cell.angle_gamma   90.00
#
_symmetry.space_group_name_H-M   'P 1'
#
loop_
_entity.id
_entity.type
_entity.pdbx_description
1 polymer ?
#
loop_
_entity_poly.entity_id
_entity_poly.type
_entity_poly.pdbx_seq_one_letter_code
_entity_poly.pdbx_strand_id
1 'polypeptide(L)' 'MEYQIGAPSQACFDVEAFTAMLRADFGAASVTLAHQLLATAQGDARVNLQRVIAALMADETAQQC' A
#
# COMPACT_ATOMS: atom_id res chain seq x y z
N MET A 1 -33.26 18.12 1.34
CA MET A 1 -32.52 16.94 0.87
C MET A 1 -31.38 16.72 1.86
N GLU A 2 -31.60 15.87 2.84
CA GLU A 2 -30.60 15.54 3.85
C GLU A 2 -29.57 14.61 3.21
N TYR A 3 -28.36 15.10 2.99
CA TYR A 3 -27.24 14.26 2.62
C TYR A 3 -26.89 13.42 3.82
N GLN A 4 -27.45 12.21 3.89
CA GLN A 4 -26.99 11.17 4.80
C GLN A 4 -25.54 10.86 4.43
N ILE A 5 -24.61 11.44 5.18
CA ILE A 5 -23.20 11.05 5.13
C ILE A 5 -23.19 9.64 5.73
N GLY A 6 -23.36 8.65 4.86
CA GLY A 6 -23.21 7.25 5.23
C GLY A 6 -21.90 7.10 6.00
N ALA A 7 -21.96 6.40 7.12
CA ALA A 7 -20.84 6.14 8.01
C ALA A 7 -19.54 5.94 7.21
N PRO A 8 -18.37 6.41 7.69
CA PRO A 8 -17.11 6.06 7.05
C PRO A 8 -17.02 4.54 7.12
N SER A 9 -17.40 3.85 6.04
CA SER A 9 -17.08 2.45 5.85
C SER A 9 -15.59 2.42 6.07
N GLN A 10 -15.14 1.70 7.10
CA GLN A 10 -13.73 1.44 7.30
C GLN A 10 -13.23 0.88 5.98
N ALA A 11 -12.62 1.74 5.16
CA ALA A 11 -12.19 1.37 3.84
C ALA A 11 -11.06 0.40 4.09
N CYS A 12 -11.37 -0.89 4.01
CA CYS A 12 -10.41 -1.94 4.23
C CYS A 12 -9.25 -1.66 3.26
N PHE A 13 -8.07 -1.38 3.82
CA PHE A 13 -6.93 -1.01 2.99
C PHE A 13 -6.56 -2.22 2.14
N ASP A 14 -6.72 -2.07 0.83
CA ASP A 14 -6.45 -3.13 -0.12
C ASP A 14 -4.95 -3.14 -0.46
N VAL A 15 -4.21 -4.02 0.21
CA VAL A 15 -2.76 -4.14 0.08
C VAL A 15 -2.37 -4.51 -1.35
N GLU A 16 -3.14 -5.38 -2.01
CA GLU A 16 -2.84 -5.88 -3.35
C GLU A 16 -3.01 -4.77 -4.39
N ALA A 17 -4.13 -4.05 -4.37
CA ALA A 17 -4.39 -2.93 -5.27
C ALA A 17 -3.34 -1.81 -5.09
N PHE A 18 -2.96 -1.50 -3.85
CA PHE A 18 -1.95 -0.47 -3.59
C PHE A 18 -0.54 -0.91 -4.04
N THR A 19 -0.19 -2.18 -3.82
CA THR A 19 1.07 -2.77 -4.32
C THR A 19 1.12 -2.73 -5.85
N ALA A 20 0.02 -3.12 -6.52
CA ALA A 20 -0.09 -3.09 -7.96
C ALA A 20 0.02 -1.67 -8.53
N MET A 21 -0.66 -0.70 -7.91
CA MET A 21 -0.55 0.72 -8.25
C MET A 21 0.89 1.22 -8.11
N LEU A 22 1.52 1.00 -6.96
CA LEU A 22 2.89 1.44 -6.72
C LEU A 22 3.87 0.88 -7.76
N ARG A 23 3.70 -0.39 -8.15
CA ARG A 23 4.53 -0.98 -9.19
C ARG A 23 4.24 -0.40 -10.58
N ALA A 24 2.97 -0.20 -10.92
CA ALA A 24 2.59 0.35 -12.21
C ALA A 24 3.12 1.78 -12.41
N ASP A 25 3.02 2.62 -11.38
CA ASP A 25 3.42 4.04 -11.45
C ASP A 25 4.93 4.25 -11.21
N PHE A 26 5.56 3.47 -10.33
CA PHE A 26 6.94 3.71 -9.88
C PHE A 26 7.94 2.60 -10.26
N GLY A 27 7.47 1.46 -10.77
CA GLY A 27 8.32 0.34 -11.19
C GLY A 27 9.29 -0.10 -10.10
N ALA A 28 10.59 -0.10 -10.40
CA ALA A 28 11.66 -0.47 -9.47
C ALA A 28 11.79 0.48 -8.26
N ALA A 29 11.26 1.70 -8.33
CA ALA A 29 11.28 2.64 -7.20
C ALA A 29 10.13 2.42 -6.20
N SER A 30 9.18 1.54 -6.51
CA SER A 30 8.01 1.24 -5.67
C SER A 30 8.36 0.87 -4.23
N VAL A 31 9.36 0.01 -4.04
CA VAL A 31 9.85 -0.41 -2.71
C VAL A 31 10.43 0.77 -1.93
N THR A 32 11.28 1.58 -2.56
CA THR A 32 11.88 2.77 -1.95
C THR A 32 10.80 3.77 -1.52
N LEU A 33 9.79 4.01 -2.37
CA LEU A 33 8.69 4.91 -2.06
C LEU A 33 7.84 4.35 -0.90
N ALA A 34 7.52 3.06 -0.90
CA ALA A 34 6.77 2.43 0.18
C ALA A 34 7.51 2.54 1.53
N HIS A 35 8.85 2.43 1.54
CA HIS A 35 9.66 2.68 2.73
C HIS A 35 9.63 4.13 3.21
N GLN A 36 9.64 5.11 2.29
CA GLN A 36 9.51 6.52 2.65
C GLN A 36 8.14 6.83 3.25
N LEU A 37 7.07 6.25 2.70
CA LEU A 37 5.72 6.36 3.26
C LEU A 37 5.63 5.70 4.64
N LEU A 38 6.29 4.55 4.82
CA LEU A 38 6.32 3.86 6.11
C LEU A 38 6.99 4.70 7.21
N ALA A 39 8.01 5.49 6.87
CA ALA A 39 8.72 6.33 7.82
C ALA A 39 7.82 7.41 8.45
N THR A 40 6.78 7.85 7.75
CA THR A 40 5.83 8.88 8.22
C THR A 40 4.50 8.30 8.70
N ALA A 41 4.23 7.01 8.44
CA ALA A 41 2.98 6.35 8.80
C ALA A 41 2.91 5.94 10.29
N GLN A 42 1.69 5.98 10.84
CA GLN A 42 1.37 5.62 12.23
C GLN A 42 0.12 4.74 12.29
N GLY A 43 -0.05 4.00 13.39
CA GLY A 43 -1.22 3.14 13.61
C GLY A 43 -1.41 2.07 12.52
N ASP A 44 -2.66 1.85 12.10
CA ASP A 44 -3.03 0.85 11.09
C ASP A 44 -2.38 1.12 9.72
N ALA A 45 -2.15 2.38 9.35
CA ALA A 45 -1.49 2.73 8.09
C ALA A 45 -0.06 2.18 8.03
N ARG A 46 0.66 2.18 9.17
CA ARG A 46 2.00 1.60 9.27
C ARG A 46 1.97 0.09 9.04
N VAL A 47 1.03 -0.61 9.67
CA VAL A 47 0.86 -2.07 9.52
C VAL A 47 0.52 -2.42 8.08
N ASN A 48 -0.36 -1.65 7.44
CA ASN A 48 -0.74 -1.82 6.05
C ASN A 48 0.43 -1.59 5.09
N LEU A 49 1.24 -0.54 5.30
CA LEU A 49 2.44 -0.29 4.49
C LEU A 49 3.53 -1.35 4.68
N GLN A 50 3.69 -1.91 5.88
CA GLN A 50 4.59 -3.05 6.09
C GLN A 50 4.16 -4.27 5.26
N ARG A 51 2.85 -4.53 5.14
CA ARG A 51 2.33 -5.61 4.28
C ARG A 51 2.57 -5.34 2.80
N VAL A 52 2.40 -4.09 2.36
CA VAL A 52 2.70 -3.65 0.98
C VAL A 52 4.17 -3.87 0.64
N ILE A 53 5.09 -3.46 1.52
CA ILE A 53 6.54 -3.64 1.31
C ILE A 53 6.88 -5.13 1.20
N ALA A 54 6.33 -5.96 2.09
CA ALA A 54 6.54 -7.40 2.03
C ALA A 54 6.03 -8.01 0.72
N ALA A 55 4.87 -7.58 0.22
CA ALA A 55 4.32 -8.00 -1.07
C ALA A 55 5.21 -7.57 -2.24
N LEU A 56 5.68 -6.31 -2.26
CA LEU A 56 6.58 -5.80 -3.30
C LEU A 56 7.90 -6.58 -3.34
N MET A 57 8.50 -6.88 -2.19
CA MET A 57 9.78 -7.60 -2.10
C MET A 57 9.69 -9.09 -2.47
N ALA A 58 8.61 -9.77 -2.06
CA ALA A 58 8.40 -11.18 -2.38
C ALA A 58 8.33 -11.39 -3.90
N ASP A 59 7.75 -10.43 -4.61
CA ASP A 59 7.51 -10.50 -6.03
C ASP A 59 8.75 -10.04 -6.85
N GLU A 60 9.57 -9.10 -6.34
CA GLU A 60 10.90 -8.85 -6.91
C GLU A 60 11.81 -10.09 -6.82
N THR A 61 11.72 -10.86 -5.73
CA THR A 61 12.47 -12.13 -5.59
C THR A 61 12.05 -13.16 -6.65
N ALA A 62 10.76 -13.17 -7.03
CA ALA A 62 10.24 -14.06 -8.06
C ALA A 62 10.64 -13.65 -9.49
N GLN A 63 10.86 -12.35 -9.74
CA GLN A 63 11.23 -11.83 -11.06
C GLN A 63 12.75 -11.92 -11.35
N GLN A 64 13.57 -12.24 -10.34
CA GLN A 64 15.04 -12.33 -10.45
C GLN A 64 15.58 -13.77 -10.63
N CYS A 65 14.71 -14.77 -10.83
CA CYS A 65 15.07 -16.16 -11.12
C CYS A 65 14.82 -16.52 -12.59
#